data_AF-G8BVB0-F1
#
_entry.id   AF-G8BVB0-F1
#
_cell.length_a   1.000
_cell.length_b   1.000
_cell.length_c   1.000
_cell.angle_alpha   90.00
_cell.angle_beta   90.00
_cell.angle_gamma   90.00
#
_symmetry.space_group_name_H-M   'P 1'
#
loop_
_entity.id
_entity.type
_entity.pdbx_description
1 polymer ?
#
loop_
_entity_poly.entity_id
_entity_poly.type
_entity_poly.pdbx_seq_one_letter_code
_entity_poly.pdbx_strand_id
1 'polypeptide(L)'
;MRKDLIDEELSREKQEKDYLDDVSLEIELIDEDDKVSYKVGDLFLSLKQSEVTELLEKDIEAIDAKIEELESKESEISSRIKDLKSLLYAKFGDNINLER
;
A
#
# COMPACT_ATOMS: atom_id res chain seq x y z
N MET A 1 -17.62 4.31 0.01
CA MET A 1 -17.54 4.84 1.40
C MET A 1 -16.08 5.15 1.72
N ARG A 2 -15.78 5.87 2.81
CA ARG A 2 -14.37 6.18 3.16
C ARG A 2 -13.52 4.91 3.40
N LYS A 3 -14.14 3.83 3.88
CA LYS A 3 -13.51 2.52 4.00
C LYS A 3 -13.16 1.93 2.63
N ASP A 4 -14.14 1.84 1.73
CA ASP A 4 -13.92 1.31 0.38
C ASP A 4 -12.79 2.02 -0.38
N LEU A 5 -12.63 3.35 -0.20
CA LEU A 5 -11.52 4.10 -0.79
C LEU A 5 -10.16 3.72 -0.22
N ILE A 6 -10.09 3.42 1.08
CA ILE A 6 -8.87 2.93 1.72
C ILE A 6 -8.58 1.51 1.23
N ASP A 7 -9.59 0.65 1.13
CA ASP A 7 -9.42 -0.73 0.65
C ASP A 7 -8.93 -0.76 -0.82
N GLU A 8 -9.48 0.10 -1.68
CA GLU A 8 -9.02 0.29 -3.06
C GLU A 8 -7.57 0.79 -3.13
N GLU A 9 -7.23 1.80 -2.32
CA GLU A 9 -5.88 2.33 -2.24
C GLU A 9 -4.89 1.27 -1.73
N LEU A 10 -5.25 0.52 -0.70
CA LEU A 10 -4.44 -0.54 -0.11
C LEU A 10 -4.18 -1.68 -1.11
N SER A 11 -5.19 -2.04 -1.90
CA SER A 11 -5.03 -3.01 -3.00
C SER A 11 -4.06 -2.49 -4.06
N ARG A 12 -4.10 -1.19 -4.37
CA ARG A 12 -3.20 -0.58 -5.35
C ARG A 12 -1.76 -0.56 -4.85
N GLU A 13 -1.53 -0.13 -3.60
CA GLU A 13 -0.18 -0.10 -3.03
C GLU A 13 0.42 -1.50 -2.88
N LYS A 14 -0.38 -2.51 -2.52
CA LYS A 14 0.08 -3.92 -2.49
C LYS A 14 0.48 -4.43 -3.87
N GLN A 15 -0.32 -4.11 -4.89
CA GLN A 15 0.02 -4.46 -6.27
C GLN A 15 1.30 -3.74 -6.75
N GLU A 16 1.48 -2.47 -6.38
CA GLU A 16 2.69 -1.72 -6.71
C GLU A 16 3.92 -2.28 -6.01
N LYS A 17 3.80 -2.70 -4.75
CA LYS A 17 4.83 -3.43 -4.03
C LYS A 17 5.23 -4.72 -4.75
N ASP A 18 4.26 -5.56 -5.12
CA ASP A 18 4.52 -6.81 -5.82
C ASP A 18 5.31 -6.55 -7.12
N TYR A 19 4.99 -5.47 -7.85
CA TYR A 19 5.76 -5.08 -9.03
C TYR A 19 7.19 -4.64 -8.72
N LEU A 20 7.42 -3.91 -7.63
CA LEU A 20 8.77 -3.52 -7.22
C LEU A 20 9.59 -4.72 -6.76
N ASP A 21 8.96 -5.66 -6.05
CA ASP A 21 9.60 -6.92 -5.61
C ASP A 21 10.01 -7.76 -6.83
N ASP A 22 9.12 -7.92 -7.82
CA ASP A 22 9.43 -8.61 -9.08
C ASP A 22 10.59 -7.95 -9.83
N VAL A 23 10.57 -6.61 -9.97
CA VAL A 23 11.64 -5.86 -10.64
C VAL A 23 12.96 -5.97 -9.90
N SER A 24 12.94 -5.97 -8.57
CA SER A 24 14.14 -6.11 -7.73
C SER A 24 14.79 -7.46 -7.97
N LEU A 25 14.01 -8.54 -8.03
CA LEU A 25 14.50 -9.89 -8.35
C LEU A 25 15.11 -9.98 -9.76
N GLU A 26 14.51 -9.31 -10.75
CA GLU A 26 15.06 -9.29 -12.11
C GLU A 26 16.40 -8.54 -12.19
N ILE A 27 16.55 -7.47 -11.42
CA ILE A 27 17.76 -6.63 -11.39
C ILE A 27 18.95 -7.34 -10.75
N GLU A 28 18.74 -8.27 -9.84
CA GLU A 28 19.81 -9.07 -9.23
C GLU A 28 20.61 -9.90 -10.25
N LEU A 29 20.04 -10.17 -11.44
CA LEU A 29 20.69 -10.94 -12.50
C LEU A 29 21.60 -10.10 -13.39
N ILE A 30 21.59 -8.78 -13.23
CA ILE A 30 22.37 -7.82 -14.01
C ILE A 30 23.70 -7.56 -13.29
N ASP A 31 24.78 -7.38 -14.04
CA ASP A 31 26.08 -7.01 -13.46
C ASP A 31 25.99 -5.63 -12.78
N GLU A 32 26.56 -5.51 -11.58
CA GLU A 32 26.48 -4.28 -10.76
C GLU A 32 27.03 -3.03 -11.46
N ASP A 33 27.94 -3.20 -12.42
CA ASP A 33 28.54 -2.13 -13.22
C ASP A 33 27.76 -1.79 -14.50
N ASP A 34 26.81 -2.64 -14.91
CA ASP A 34 25.98 -2.40 -16.07
C ASP A 34 24.94 -1.32 -15.79
N LYS A 35 24.53 -0.64 -16.88
CA LYS A 35 23.55 0.44 -16.80
C LYS A 35 22.14 -0.05 -17.09
N VAL A 36 21.20 0.36 -16.25
CA VAL A 36 19.78 0.06 -16.36
C VAL A 36 19.01 1.37 -16.56
N SER A 37 17.89 1.30 -17.29
CA SER A 37 16.99 2.44 -17.46
C SER A 37 16.01 2.50 -16.30
N TYR A 38 16.20 3.44 -15.38
CA TYR A 38 15.31 3.72 -14.27
C TYR A 38 14.29 4.81 -14.64
N LYS A 39 13.01 4.56 -14.37
CA LYS A 39 11.91 5.47 -14.76
C LYS A 39 11.56 6.41 -13.62
N VAL A 40 11.52 7.71 -13.89
CA VAL A 40 11.06 8.75 -12.96
C VAL A 40 10.00 9.60 -13.66
N GLY A 41 8.72 9.39 -13.30
CA GLY A 41 7.60 10.02 -14.00
C GLY A 41 7.57 9.62 -15.48
N ASP A 42 7.80 10.58 -16.37
CA ASP A 42 7.85 10.37 -17.83
C ASP A 42 9.29 10.29 -18.39
N LEU A 43 10.30 10.33 -17.52
CA LEU A 43 11.72 10.32 -17.89
C LEU A 43 12.36 8.97 -17.58
N PHE A 44 13.37 8.61 -18.37
CA PHE A 44 14.23 7.45 -18.12
C PHE A 44 15.67 7.91 -17.91
N LEU A 45 16.26 7.52 -16.79
CA LEU A 45 17.64 7.79 -16.41
C LEU A 45 18.45 6.50 -16.59
N SER A 46 19.63 6.63 -17.19
CA SER A 46 20.58 5.51 -17.29
C SER A 46 21.51 5.54 -16.08
N LEU A 47 21.21 4.68 -15.11
CA LEU A 47 21.93 4.57 -13.83
C LEU A 47 22.63 3.22 -13.75
N LYS A 48 23.65 3.10 -12.91
CA LYS A 48 24.23 1.78 -12.64
C LYS A 48 23.23 0.89 -11.91
N GLN A 49 23.31 -0.41 -12.12
CA GLN A 49 22.51 -1.41 -11.42
C GLN A 49 22.54 -1.17 -9.91
N SER A 50 23.73 -0.97 -9.33
CA SER A 50 23.90 -0.72 -7.89
C SER A 50 23.12 0.50 -7.38
N GLU A 51 23.10 1.59 -8.15
CA GLU A 51 22.32 2.79 -7.82
C GLU A 51 20.81 2.53 -7.92
N VAL A 52 20.38 1.73 -8.89
CA VAL A 52 18.96 1.38 -9.07
C VAL A 52 18.48 0.49 -7.93
N THR A 53 19.29 -0.48 -7.49
CA THR A 53 18.96 -1.35 -6.34
C THR A 53 18.73 -0.53 -5.07
N GLU A 54 19.61 0.43 -4.75
CA GLU A 54 19.42 1.33 -3.60
C GLU A 54 18.17 2.21 -3.70
N LEU A 55 17.74 2.56 -4.92
CA LEU A 55 16.52 3.33 -5.15
C LEU A 55 15.28 2.44 -4.96
N LEU A 56 15.29 1.23 -5.50
CA LEU A 56 14.21 0.27 -5.34
C LEU A 56 13.99 -0.13 -3.88
N GLU A 57 15.05 -0.33 -3.11
CA GLU A 57 14.95 -0.60 -1.67
C GLU A 57 14.22 0.54 -0.93
N LYS A 58 14.56 1.80 -1.23
CA LYS A 58 13.88 2.96 -0.64
C LYS A 58 12.43 3.08 -1.06
N ASP A 59 12.13 2.78 -2.32
CA ASP A 59 10.77 2.81 -2.84
C ASP A 59 9.90 1.73 -2.17
N ILE A 60 10.45 0.52 -1.98
CA ILE A 60 9.79 -0.57 -1.25
C ILE A 60 9.54 -0.18 0.22
N GLU A 61 10.55 0.36 0.92
CA GLU A 61 10.40 0.84 2.30
C GLU A 61 9.30 1.91 2.43
N ALA A 62 9.23 2.83 1.47
CA ALA A 62 8.22 3.88 1.44
C ALA A 62 6.80 3.32 1.21
N ILE A 63 6.65 2.34 0.31
CA ILE A 63 5.38 1.67 0.07
C ILE A 63 4.95 0.85 1.29
N ASP A 64 5.86 0.12 1.93
CA ASP A 64 5.56 -0.64 3.14
C ASP A 64 5.06 0.26 4.28
N ALA A 65 5.74 1.38 4.52
CA ALA A 65 5.28 2.35 5.51
C ALA A 65 3.88 2.91 5.20
N LYS A 66 3.57 3.12 3.92
CA LYS A 66 2.25 3.60 3.47
C LYS A 66 1.17 2.53 3.62
N ILE A 67 1.48 1.27 3.31
CA ILE A 67 0.57 0.14 3.54
C ILE A 67 0.24 0.04 5.03
N GLU A 68 1.25 0.08 5.92
CA GLU A 68 1.03 0.05 7.37
C GLU A 68 0.14 1.19 7.86
N GLU A 69 0.36 2.42 7.35
CA GLU A 69 -0.48 3.57 7.69
C GLU A 69 -1.95 3.37 7.25
N LEU A 70 -2.17 2.82 6.05
CA LEU A 70 -3.50 2.57 5.51
C LEU A 70 -4.21 1.44 6.28
N GLU A 71 -3.52 0.35 6.61
CA GLU A 71 -4.07 -0.76 7.42
C GLU A 71 -4.48 -0.26 8.82
N SER A 72 -3.66 0.60 9.42
CA SER A 72 -3.97 1.25 10.70
C SER A 72 -5.24 2.10 10.63
N LYS A 73 -5.39 2.92 9.57
CA LYS A 73 -6.60 3.73 9.34
C LYS A 73 -7.84 2.87 9.08
N GLU A 74 -7.70 1.77 8.34
CA GLU A 74 -8.79 0.82 8.07
C GLU A 74 -9.30 0.19 9.38
N SER A 75 -8.37 -0.21 10.25
CA SER A 75 -8.64 -0.76 11.56
C SER A 75 -9.34 0.25 12.48
N GLU A 76 -8.86 1.50 12.51
CA GLU A 76 -9.49 2.58 13.29
C GLU A 76 -10.95 2.82 12.86
N ILE A 77 -11.19 2.91 11.55
CA ILE A 77 -12.52 3.11 11.00
C ILE A 77 -13.43 1.92 11.33
N SER A 78 -12.93 0.71 11.17
CA SER A 78 -13.69 -0.51 11.45
C SER A 78 -14.06 -0.63 12.93
N SER A 79 -13.13 -0.29 13.83
CA SER A 79 -13.37 -0.22 15.27
C SER A 79 -14.45 0.82 15.60
N ARG A 80 -14.34 2.03 15.04
CA ARG A 80 -15.30 3.10 15.26
C ARG A 80 -16.69 2.77 14.74
N ILE A 81 -16.80 2.07 13.60
CA ILE A 81 -18.09 1.56 13.08
C ILE A 81 -18.69 0.56 14.08
N LYS A 82 -17.89 -0.37 14.61
CA LYS A 82 -18.34 -1.35 15.60
C LYS A 82 -18.86 -0.68 16.86
N ASP A 83 -18.12 0.27 17.42
CA ASP A 83 -18.52 1.01 18.63
C ASP A 83 -19.83 1.78 18.42
N LEU A 84 -19.96 2.46 17.27
CA LEU A 84 -21.19 3.17 16.92
C LEU A 84 -22.38 2.22 16.74
N LYS A 85 -22.18 1.04 16.12
CA LYS A 85 -23.24 0.01 16.01
C LYS A 85 -23.68 -0.45 17.39
N SER A 86 -22.74 -0.74 18.30
CA SER A 86 -23.05 -1.13 19.68
C SER A 86 -23.83 -0.05 20.45
N LEU A 87 -23.42 1.22 20.33
CA LEU A 87 -24.14 2.35 20.94
C LEU A 87 -25.57 2.49 20.41
N LEU A 88 -25.76 2.31 19.11
CA LEU A 88 -27.09 2.39 18.49
C LEU A 88 -27.98 1.23 18.94
N TYR A 89 -27.48 0.00 18.96
CA TYR A 89 -28.23 -1.15 19.48
C TYR A 89 -28.57 -1.00 20.97
N ALA A 90 -27.65 -0.46 21.79
CA ALA A 90 -27.92 -0.21 23.20
C ALA A 90 -29.05 0.84 23.41
N LYS A 91 -29.17 1.83 22.51
CA LYS A 91 -30.17 2.90 22.61
C LYS A 91 -31.52 2.54 21.99
N PHE A 92 -31.52 1.83 20.87
CA PHE A 92 -32.72 1.59 20.06
C PHE A 92 -33.19 0.13 20.09
N GLY A 93 -32.37 -0.80 20.60
CA GLY A 93 -32.70 -2.23 20.70
C GLY A 93 -33.06 -2.84 19.35
N ASP A 94 -34.09 -3.67 19.33
CA ASP A 94 -34.58 -4.40 18.14
C ASP A 94 -35.37 -3.52 17.15
N ASN A 95 -35.50 -2.21 17.42
CA ASN A 95 -36.23 -1.30 16.53
C ASN A 95 -35.42 -0.87 15.30
N ILE A 96 -34.15 -1.27 15.19
CA ILE A 96 -33.26 -0.94 14.08
C ILE A 96 -32.52 -2.17 13.56
N ASN A 97 -32.15 -2.19 12.27
CA ASN A 97 -31.32 -3.23 11.68
C ASN A 97 -30.09 -2.61 10.99
N LEU A 98 -28.89 -2.90 11.50
CA LEU A 98 -27.61 -2.32 11.05
C LEU A 98 -26.67 -3.33 10.37
N GLU A 99 -27.17 -4.52 10.01
CA GLU A 99 -26.43 -5.63 9.38
C GLU A 99 -26.29 -5.48 7.85
N ARG A 100 -26.24 -4.25 7.33
CA ARG A 100 -25.82 -3.98 5.95
C ARG A 100 -24.46 -3.33 5.90
#